data_AF-A0A935S3H7-F1
#
_entry.id   AF-A0A935S3H7-F1
#
_cell.length_a   1.000
_cell.length_b   1.000
_cell.length_c   1.000
_cell.angle_alpha   90.00
_cell.angle_beta   90.00
_cell.angle_gamma   90.00
#
_symmetry.space_group_name_H-M   'P 1'
#
loop_
_entity.id
_entity.type
_entity.pdbx_description
1 polymer ?
#
loop_
_entity_poly.entity_id
_entity_poly.type
_entity_poly.pdbx_seq_one_letter_code
_entity_poly.pdbx_strand_id
1 'polypeptide(L)' 'MKSFVHTISGYDALSQLSYSSKMNTSWEFLVALKEKGRETASKWLQGDFKEVGLKSTFDVEEHFFDKF' A
#
# COMPACT_ATOMS: atom_id res chain seq x y z
N MET A 1 5.82 9.26 24.50
CA MET A 1 6.43 9.02 23.18
C MET A 1 5.32 9.13 22.15
N LYS A 2 5.46 9.98 21.12
CA LYS A 2 4.45 10.16 20.07
C LYS A 2 4.77 9.18 18.95
N SER A 3 3.80 8.37 18.52
CA SER A 3 3.94 7.44 17.39
C SER A 3 3.26 8.03 16.16
N PHE A 4 3.92 7.94 15.00
CA PHE A 4 3.36 8.32 13.71
C PHE A 4 3.14 7.07 12.86
N VAL A 5 2.02 7.03 12.16
CA VAL A 5 1.62 5.88 11.33
C VAL A 5 1.60 6.30 9.86
N HIS A 6 2.17 5.45 9.03
CA HIS A 6 2.24 5.60 7.58
C HIS A 6 1.94 4.26 6.93
N THR A 7 1.34 4.26 5.75
CA THR A 7 0.99 3.04 5.03
C THR A 7 1.49 3.10 3.58
N ILE A 8 1.94 1.97 3.06
CA ILE A 8 2.15 1.74 1.64
C ILE A 8 1.25 0.57 1.26
N SER A 9 0.15 0.87 0.57
CA SER A 9 -0.89 -0.12 0.26
C SER A 9 -0.85 -0.56 -1.19
N GLY A 10 -0.89 -1.88 -1.42
CA GLY A 10 -1.07 -2.45 -2.75
C GLY A 10 -2.54 -2.54 -3.21
N TYR A 11 -3.49 -2.04 -2.41
CA TYR A 11 -4.94 -2.25 -2.62
C TYR A 11 -5.40 -1.82 -4.02
N ASP A 12 -5.00 -0.64 -4.49
CA ASP A 12 -5.39 -0.14 -5.81
C ASP A 12 -4.91 -1.04 -6.96
N ALA A 13 -3.73 -1.64 -6.82
CA ALA A 13 -3.17 -2.54 -7.83
C ALA A 13 -3.81 -3.94 -7.76
N LEU A 14 -4.03 -4.45 -6.54
CA LEU A 14 -4.54 -5.80 -6.32
C LEU A 14 -6.07 -5.91 -6.52
N SER A 15 -6.81 -4.84 -6.23
CA SER A 15 -8.28 -4.79 -6.41
C SER A 15 -8.72 -4.91 -7.87
N GLN A 16 -7.82 -4.63 -8.81
CA GLN A 16 -8.07 -4.78 -10.25
C GLN A 16 -7.92 -6.22 -10.76
N LEU A 17 -7.39 -7.13 -9.93
CA LEU A 17 -7.15 -8.52 -10.33
C LEU A 17 -8.36 -9.40 -10.03
N SER A 18 -8.61 -10.39 -10.88
CA SER A 18 -9.69 -11.36 -10.66
C SER A 18 -9.38 -12.27 -9.46
N TYR A 19 -10.41 -12.90 -8.90
CA TYR A 19 -10.23 -13.89 -7.82
C TYR A 19 -9.31 -15.07 -8.24
N SER A 20 -9.41 -15.51 -9.50
CA SER A 20 -8.59 -16.61 -10.04
C SER A 20 -7.09 -16.29 -10.08
N SER A 21 -6.72 -15.01 -10.12
CA SER A 21 -5.31 -14.57 -10.11
C SER A 21 -4.54 -15.04 -8.87
N LYS A 22 -5.24 -15.32 -7.76
CA LYS A 22 -4.63 -15.84 -6.52
C LYS A 22 -3.92 -17.18 -6.70
N MET A 23 -4.36 -17.96 -7.68
CA MET A 23 -3.76 -19.28 -8.00
C MET A 23 -2.71 -19.17 -9.11
N ASN A 24 -2.48 -17.98 -9.67
CA ASN A 24 -1.50 -17.77 -10.72
C ASN A 24 -0.09 -17.71 -10.11
N THR A 25 0.74 -18.69 -10.45
CA THR A 25 2.14 -18.80 -10.00
C THR A 25 3.14 -18.63 -11.15
N SER A 26 2.69 -18.13 -12.30
CA SER A 26 3.60 -17.84 -13.42
C SER A 26 4.65 -16.82 -13.00
N TRP A 27 5.88 -17.02 -13.47
CA TRP A 27 6.99 -16.12 -13.14
C TRP A 27 6.72 -14.69 -13.63
N GLU A 28 6.16 -14.56 -14.82
CA GLU A 28 5.82 -13.27 -15.44
C GLU A 28 4.81 -12.51 -14.60
N PHE A 29 3.79 -13.20 -14.08
CA PHE A 29 2.79 -12.59 -13.20
C PHE A 29 3.41 -12.15 -11.87
N LEU A 30 4.25 -12.98 -11.25
CA LEU A 30 4.93 -12.62 -10.01
C LEU A 30 5.90 -11.44 -10.18
N VAL A 31 6.59 -11.37 -11.33
CA VAL A 31 7.44 -10.22 -11.67
C VAL A 31 6.60 -8.95 -11.88
N ALA A 32 5.45 -9.05 -12.54
CA ALA A 32 4.54 -7.92 -12.71
C ALA A 32 3.99 -7.41 -11.36
N LEU A 33 3.62 -8.31 -10.45
CA LEU A 33 3.21 -7.94 -9.08
C LEU A 33 4.33 -7.24 -8.32
N LYS A 34 5.56 -7.75 -8.43
CA LYS A 34 6.74 -7.13 -7.82
C LYS A 34 6.96 -5.72 -8.34
N GLU A 35 6.82 -5.51 -9.64
CA GLU A 35 6.98 -4.18 -10.25
C GLU A 35 5.89 -3.22 -9.80
N LYS A 36 4.63 -3.67 -9.74
CA LYS A 36 3.52 -2.87 -9.19
C LYS A 36 3.78 -2.45 -7.73
N GLY A 37 4.32 -3.35 -6.91
CA GLY A 37 4.73 -3.00 -5.56
C GLY A 37 5.80 -1.90 -5.52
N ARG A 38 6.79 -1.95 -6.42
CA ARG A 38 7.84 -0.92 -6.53
C ARG A 38 7.31 0.41 -7.02
N GLU A 39 6.41 0.41 -8.00
CA GLU A 39 5.74 1.62 -8.47
C GLU A 39 4.96 2.30 -7.32
N THR A 40 4.20 1.52 -6.54
CA THR A 40 3.44 2.04 -5.40
C THR A 40 4.36 2.62 -4.32
N ALA A 41 5.43 1.91 -3.96
CA ALA A 41 6.41 2.42 -3.00
C ALA A 41 7.11 3.69 -3.51
N SER A 42 7.43 3.75 -4.81
CA SER A 42 8.06 4.93 -5.42
C SER A 42 7.14 6.15 -5.38
N LYS A 43 5.85 5.98 -5.64
CA LYS A 43 4.85 7.06 -5.49
C LYS A 43 4.78 7.56 -4.05
N TRP A 44 4.74 6.65 -3.08
CA TRP A 44 4.75 7.01 -1.67
C TRP A 44 6.03 7.79 -1.29
N LEU A 45 7.20 7.35 -1.77
CA LEU A 45 8.46 8.05 -1.54
C LEU A 45 8.49 9.48 -2.08
N GLN A 46 7.84 9.73 -3.22
CA GLN A 46 7.78 11.07 -3.81
C GLN A 46 6.79 12.01 -3.09
N GLY A 47 5.78 11.45 -2.42
CA GLY A 47 4.74 12.21 -1.73
C GLY A 47 4.96 12.29 -0.22
N ASP A 48 4.69 11.18 0.46
CA ASP A 48 4.47 11.09 1.91
C ASP A 48 5.76 10.97 2.72
N PHE A 49 6.86 10.54 2.10
CA PHE A 49 8.12 10.30 2.82
C PHE A 49 8.62 11.53 3.60
N LYS A 50 8.36 12.73 3.08
CA LYS A 50 8.72 13.99 3.75
C LYS A 50 7.99 14.22 5.07
N GLU A 51 6.87 13.55 5.31
CA GLU A 51 6.06 13.69 6.52
C GLU A 51 6.47 12.69 7.62
N VAL A 52 7.36 11.74 7.30
CA VAL A 52 7.84 10.73 8.24
C VAL A 52 8.53 11.40 9.42
N GLY A 53 8.07 11.08 10.63
CA GLY A 53 8.57 11.69 11.87
C GLY A 53 8.00 13.08 12.18
N LEU A 54 7.18 13.65 11.29
CA LEU A 54 6.52 14.94 11.50
C LEU A 54 5.03 14.78 11.86
N LYS A 55 4.31 13.97 11.08
CA LYS A 55 2.89 13.66 11.29
C LYS A 55 2.55 12.29 10.70
N SER A 56 1.47 11.67 11.16
CA SER A 56 0.91 10.49 10.50
C SER A 56 0.38 10.87 9.12
N THR A 57 0.62 10.02 8.12
CA THR A 57 -0.05 10.13 6.80
C THR A 57 -1.15 9.11 6.63
N PHE A 58 -1.37 8.27 7.65
CA PHE A 58 -2.44 7.30 7.70
C PHE A 58 -3.19 7.42 9.02
N ASP A 59 -4.51 7.50 8.93
CA ASP A 59 -5.41 7.45 10.07
C ASP A 59 -5.89 6.01 10.29
N VAL A 60 -5.45 5.39 11.39
CA VAL A 60 -5.80 4.01 11.72
C VAL A 60 -7.24 3.93 12.25
N GLU A 61 -7.70 4.95 12.99
CA GLU A 61 -9.06 4.97 13.55
C GLU A 61 -10.09 5.05 12.44
N GLU A 62 -9.89 5.97 11.49
CA GLU A 62 -10.75 6.10 10.32
C GLU A 62 -10.75 4.82 9.47
N HIS A 63 -9.59 4.23 9.22
CA HIS A 63 -9.50 3.16 8.21
C HIS A 63 -9.92 1.76 8.71
N PHE A 64 -9.84 1.49 10.02
CA PHE A 64 -10.11 0.16 10.58
C PHE A 64 -11.22 0.12 11.62
N PHE A 65 -11.54 1.25 12.23
CA PHE A 65 -12.39 1.30 13.41
C PHE A 65 -13.59 2.22 13.25
N ASP A 66 -13.98 2.54 12.00
CA ASP A 66 -15.15 3.34 11.61
C ASP A 66 -15.96 3.80 12.83
N LYS A 67 -15.78 5.08 13.21
CA LYS A 67 -16.66 5.68 14.21
C LYS A 67 -18.09 5.64 13.65
N PHE A 68 -18.85 4.65 14.13
CA PHE A 68 -20.28 4.36 13.97
C PHE A 68 -20.69 3.48 12.78
#